data_AF-A0A7U2NE98-F1
#
_entry.id   AF-A0A7U2NE98-F1
#
_cell.length_a   1.000
_cell.length_b   1.000
_cell.length_c   1.000
_cell.angle_alpha   90.00
_cell.angle_beta   90.00
_cell.angle_gamma   90.00
#
_symmetry.space_group_name_H-M   'P 1'
#
loop_
_entity.id
_entity.type
_entity.pdbx_description
1 polymer ?
#
loop_
_entity_poly.entity_id
_entity_poly.type
_entity_poly.pdbx_seq_one_letter_code
_entity_poly.pdbx_strand_id
1 'polypeptide(L)'
;MEAINYQELLVKMPAILLFFLALFYIFKDPITEKIKEYRKAKKVESLVSHDVFLTIDKVVIMVEGLDFLTNGEFDENKTALLKVLIDKKLNTVKSMFKLFLLDPKMNSCTGQELKAETINTLTNIVKTYTADALDEMMRKGISREDAKFLINAYENFRREIVDAFLDRVESIASNENYGSNYDKLSAIMEVIAISLYIIPKDAKSALDAVNGRFKNYNLK
;
A
#
# COMPACT_ATOMS: atom_id res chain seq x y z
N MET A 1 -17.16 -16.70 51.94
CA MET A 1 -17.71 -16.56 50.58
C MET A 1 -19.07 -15.93 50.74
N GLU A 2 -19.19 -14.61 50.62
CA GLU A 2 -20.49 -13.94 50.70
C GLU A 2 -21.31 -14.31 49.47
N ALA A 3 -22.48 -14.92 49.69
CA ALA A 3 -23.40 -15.25 48.63
C ALA A 3 -23.97 -13.94 48.06
N ILE A 4 -23.69 -13.67 46.79
CA ILE A 4 -24.24 -12.50 46.08
C ILE A 4 -25.76 -12.65 46.09
N ASN A 5 -26.46 -11.68 46.69
CA ASN A 5 -27.92 -11.67 46.73
C ASN A 5 -28.47 -11.22 45.36
N TYR A 6 -28.69 -12.19 44.48
CA TYR A 6 -29.16 -11.96 43.11
C TYR A 6 -30.51 -11.23 43.03
N GLN A 7 -31.39 -11.39 44.01
CA GLN A 7 -32.67 -10.66 44.05
C GLN A 7 -32.46 -9.16 44.30
N GLU A 8 -31.54 -8.82 45.21
CA GLU A 8 -31.23 -7.42 45.50
C GLU A 8 -30.50 -6.74 44.34
N LEU A 9 -29.66 -7.51 43.62
CA LEU A 9 -28.98 -7.04 42.41
C LEU A 9 -29.98 -6.80 41.27
N LEU A 10 -30.95 -7.69 41.06
CA LEU A 10 -32.00 -7.53 40.03
C LEU A 10 -32.90 -6.31 40.26
N VAL A 11 -33.19 -5.97 41.51
CA VAL A 11 -33.98 -4.77 41.85
C VAL A 11 -33.17 -3.47 41.65
N LYS A 12 -31.86 -3.50 41.92
CA LYS A 12 -30.96 -2.34 41.75
C LYS A 12 -30.45 -2.17 40.31
N MET A 13 -30.44 -3.24 39.50
CA MET A 13 -29.96 -3.24 38.11
C MET A 13 -30.59 -2.16 37.22
N PRO A 14 -31.92 -1.92 37.23
CA PRO A 14 -32.53 -0.86 36.42
C PRO A 14 -32.04 0.53 36.81
N ALA A 15 -31.89 0.81 38.11
CA ALA A 15 -31.39 2.07 38.61
C ALA A 15 -29.91 2.28 38.27
N ILE A 16 -29.10 1.22 38.36
CA ILE A 16 -27.70 1.23 37.93
C ILE A 16 -27.59 1.47 36.42
N LEU A 17 -28.44 0.81 35.62
CA LEU A 17 -28.46 0.97 34.16
C LEU A 17 -28.88 2.41 33.77
N LEU A 18 -29.91 2.95 34.42
CA LEU A 18 -30.36 4.33 34.25
C LEU A 18 -29.28 5.33 34.68
N PHE A 19 -28.54 5.03 35.75
CA PHE A 19 -27.41 5.84 36.18
C PHE A 19 -26.28 5.86 35.15
N PHE A 20 -25.91 4.72 34.59
CA PHE A 20 -24.92 4.67 33.51
C PHE A 20 -25.41 5.32 32.21
N LEU A 21 -26.69 5.20 31.86
CA LEU A 21 -27.29 5.90 30.72
C LEU A 21 -27.32 7.43 30.94
N ALA A 22 -27.64 7.89 32.15
CA ALA A 22 -27.61 9.29 32.51
C ALA A 22 -26.18 9.83 32.50
N LEU A 23 -25.21 9.10 33.06
CA LEU A 23 -23.79 9.42 32.95
C LEU A 23 -23.34 9.49 31.50
N PHE A 24 -23.71 8.50 30.67
CA PHE A 24 -23.37 8.51 29.25
C PHE A 24 -23.98 9.71 28.54
N TYR A 25 -25.24 10.07 28.85
CA TYR A 25 -25.90 11.24 28.27
C TYR A 25 -25.27 12.58 28.72
N ILE A 26 -24.87 12.70 29.98
CA ILE A 26 -24.23 13.90 30.54
C ILE A 26 -22.81 14.06 30.01
N PHE A 27 -22.06 12.97 29.91
CA PHE A 27 -20.67 12.97 29.47
C PHE A 27 -20.49 12.72 27.97
N LYS A 28 -21.57 12.55 27.19
CA LYS A 28 -21.48 12.27 25.75
C LYS A 28 -20.67 13.33 25.02
N ASP A 29 -20.88 14.60 25.33
CA ASP A 29 -20.27 15.73 24.63
C ASP A 29 -18.77 15.85 24.97
N PRO A 30 -18.33 15.87 26.25
CA PRO A 30 -16.90 15.90 26.58
C PRO A 30 -16.14 14.62 26.19
N ILE A 31 -16.79 13.44 26.24
CA ILE A 31 -16.18 12.19 25.74
C ILE A 31 -16.02 12.26 24.22
N THR A 32 -17.04 12.73 23.49
CA THR A 32 -17.00 12.88 22.04
C THR A 32 -15.95 13.92 21.61
N GLU A 33 -15.82 15.04 22.34
CA GLU A 33 -14.78 16.04 22.10
C GLU A 33 -13.38 15.46 22.34
N LYS A 34 -13.14 14.77 23.46
CA LYS A 34 -11.84 14.10 23.71
C LYS A 34 -11.49 13.04 22.67
N ILE A 35 -12.46 12.25 22.21
CA ILE A 35 -12.25 11.28 21.13
C ILE A 35 -11.91 11.99 19.82
N LYS A 36 -12.57 13.12 19.51
CA LYS A 36 -12.26 13.96 18.35
C LYS A 36 -10.86 14.59 18.46
N GLU A 37 -10.46 15.07 19.63
CA GLU A 37 -9.11 15.60 19.89
C GLU A 37 -8.04 14.52 19.74
N TYR A 38 -8.27 13.33 20.29
CA TYR A 38 -7.35 12.20 20.15
C TYR A 38 -7.20 11.76 18.68
N ARG A 39 -8.29 11.77 17.90
CA ARG A 39 -8.24 11.53 16.44
C ARG A 39 -7.51 12.65 15.69
N LYS A 40 -7.73 13.91 16.06
CA LYS A 40 -6.97 15.07 15.52
C LYS A 40 -5.48 15.03 15.85
N ALA A 41 -5.08 14.34 16.93
CA ALA A 41 -3.68 14.30 17.37
C ALA A 41 -2.79 13.37 16.53
N LYS A 42 -3.36 12.47 15.71
CA LYS A 42 -2.57 11.54 14.91
C LYS A 42 -1.96 12.26 13.71
N LYS A 43 -0.64 12.31 13.69
CA LYS A 43 0.12 12.92 12.60
C LYS A 43 0.43 11.93 11.50
N VAL A 44 0.45 12.42 10.26
CA VAL A 44 0.75 11.60 9.07
C VAL A 44 2.11 10.92 9.18
N GLU A 45 3.11 11.56 9.79
CA GLU A 45 4.45 10.95 9.89
C GLU A 45 4.43 9.65 10.70
N SER A 46 3.44 9.44 11.59
CA SER A 46 3.32 8.18 12.33
C SER A 46 2.93 7.00 11.44
N LEU A 47 2.44 7.24 10.23
CA LEU A 47 2.14 6.19 9.24
C LEU A 47 3.42 5.55 8.67
N VAL A 48 4.62 6.04 8.96
CA VAL A 48 5.87 5.33 8.59
C VAL A 48 5.98 3.93 9.21
N SER A 49 5.21 3.64 10.26
CA SER A 49 5.08 2.31 10.87
C SER A 49 3.84 1.53 10.39
N HIS A 50 3.15 1.99 9.34
CA HIS A 50 2.03 1.26 8.75
C HIS A 50 2.47 -0.10 8.21
N ASP A 51 1.56 -1.05 8.20
CA ASP A 51 1.80 -2.42 7.76
C ASP A 51 2.18 -2.55 6.27
N VAL A 52 1.96 -1.52 5.44
CA VAL A 52 2.32 -1.52 4.02
C VAL A 52 3.82 -1.78 3.85
N PHE A 53 4.64 -1.26 4.77
CA PHE A 53 6.09 -1.46 4.73
C PHE A 53 6.48 -2.90 5.07
N LEU A 54 5.73 -3.56 5.95
CA LEU A 54 5.87 -4.99 6.21
C LEU A 54 5.37 -5.81 5.02
N THR A 55 4.31 -5.37 4.35
CA THR A 55 3.79 -6.01 3.13
C THR A 55 4.81 -5.92 2.00
N ILE A 56 5.51 -4.79 1.82
CA ILE A 56 6.62 -4.68 0.87
C ILE A 56 7.67 -5.75 1.17
N ASP A 57 8.12 -5.86 2.42
CA ASP A 57 9.17 -6.81 2.80
C ASP A 57 8.73 -8.27 2.58
N LYS A 58 7.46 -8.58 2.84
CA LYS A 58 6.88 -9.90 2.52
C LYS A 58 6.86 -10.17 1.02
N VAL A 59 6.48 -9.18 0.21
CA VAL A 59 6.38 -9.32 -1.25
C VAL A 59 7.77 -9.51 -1.88
N VAL A 60 8.82 -8.86 -1.36
CA VAL A 60 10.21 -9.10 -1.76
C VAL A 60 10.54 -10.59 -1.63
N ILE A 61 10.30 -11.18 -0.45
CA ILE A 61 10.58 -12.61 -0.19
C ILE A 61 9.76 -13.52 -1.11
N MET A 62 8.48 -13.20 -1.34
CA MET A 62 7.64 -13.99 -2.25
C MET A 62 8.20 -13.99 -3.67
N VAL A 63 8.66 -12.83 -4.15
CA VAL A 63 9.21 -12.66 -5.51
C VAL A 63 10.57 -13.33 -5.65
N GLU A 64 11.41 -13.30 -4.62
CA GLU A 64 12.68 -14.03 -4.60
C GLU A 64 12.48 -15.54 -4.78
N GLY A 65 11.40 -16.09 -4.22
CA GLY A 65 11.02 -17.49 -4.37
C GLY A 65 10.32 -17.86 -5.68
N LEU A 66 10.13 -16.91 -6.61
CA LEU A 66 9.52 -17.20 -7.91
C LEU A 66 10.55 -17.68 -8.92
N ASP A 67 10.18 -18.76 -9.62
CA ASP A 67 10.83 -19.26 -10.81
C ASP A 67 9.90 -19.08 -12.01
N PHE A 68 10.44 -18.63 -13.13
CA PHE A 68 9.65 -18.39 -14.33
C PHE A 68 10.04 -19.31 -15.47
N LEU A 69 9.02 -19.80 -16.17
CA LEU A 69 9.17 -20.85 -17.18
C LEU A 69 8.96 -20.29 -18.58
N THR A 70 9.79 -20.66 -19.54
CA THR A 70 9.57 -20.42 -20.97
C THR A 70 9.39 -21.75 -21.68
N ASN A 71 8.20 -21.97 -22.27
CA ASN A 71 7.80 -23.22 -22.91
C ASN A 71 7.89 -24.44 -21.96
N GLY A 72 7.54 -24.25 -20.69
CA GLY A 72 7.57 -25.30 -19.66
C GLY A 72 8.94 -25.55 -19.02
N GLU A 73 10.00 -24.90 -19.51
CA GLU A 73 11.36 -25.01 -18.96
C GLU A 73 11.73 -23.78 -18.16
N PHE A 74 12.51 -23.95 -17.09
CA PHE A 74 13.02 -22.83 -16.30
C PHE A 74 13.85 -21.87 -17.16
N ASP A 75 13.54 -20.57 -17.05
CA ASP A 75 14.21 -19.48 -17.75
C ASP A 75 14.90 -18.57 -16.73
N GLU A 76 16.19 -18.84 -16.52
CA GLU A 76 17.02 -18.12 -15.54
C GLU A 76 17.11 -16.62 -15.86
N ASN A 77 17.29 -16.27 -17.14
CA ASN A 77 17.44 -14.88 -17.55
C ASN A 77 16.15 -14.09 -17.31
N LYS A 78 15.02 -14.64 -17.75
CA LYS A 78 13.71 -14.03 -17.54
C LYS A 78 13.42 -13.87 -16.05
N THR A 79 13.81 -14.86 -15.25
CA THR A 79 13.66 -14.82 -13.80
C THR A 79 14.48 -13.72 -13.15
N ALA A 80 15.76 -13.64 -13.50
CA ALA A 80 16.65 -12.59 -12.98
C ALA A 80 16.18 -11.19 -13.38
N LEU A 81 15.77 -10.98 -14.64
CA LEU A 81 15.33 -9.68 -15.13
C LEU A 81 14.03 -9.21 -14.45
N LEU A 82 13.07 -10.11 -14.25
CA LEU A 82 11.85 -9.70 -13.56
C LEU A 82 12.10 -9.42 -12.07
N LYS A 83 12.97 -10.20 -11.42
CA LYS A 83 13.39 -9.91 -10.04
C LYS A 83 14.02 -8.53 -9.93
N VAL A 84 14.88 -8.13 -10.88
CA VAL A 84 15.42 -6.77 -10.97
C VAL A 84 14.29 -5.72 -11.04
N LEU A 85 13.33 -5.89 -11.97
CA LEU A 85 12.25 -4.92 -12.14
C LEU A 85 11.41 -4.76 -10.86
N ILE A 86 11.02 -5.89 -10.24
CA ILE A 86 10.17 -5.88 -9.07
C ILE A 86 10.92 -5.34 -7.85
N ASP A 87 12.19 -5.72 -7.66
CA ASP A 87 13.02 -5.21 -6.56
C ASP A 87 13.16 -3.68 -6.66
N LYS A 88 13.47 -3.14 -7.85
CA LYS A 88 13.49 -1.69 -8.06
C LYS A 88 12.15 -1.06 -7.71
N LYS A 89 11.04 -1.62 -8.20
CA LYS A 89 9.70 -1.12 -7.90
C LYS A 89 9.43 -1.06 -6.40
N LEU A 90 9.66 -2.15 -5.68
CA LEU A 90 9.38 -2.25 -4.24
C LEU A 90 10.26 -1.29 -3.42
N ASN A 91 11.55 -1.19 -3.75
CA ASN A 91 12.48 -0.28 -3.08
C ASN A 91 12.11 1.19 -3.33
N THR A 92 11.75 1.56 -4.56
CA THR A 92 11.28 2.91 -4.90
C THR A 92 9.97 3.25 -4.20
N VAL A 93 8.99 2.33 -4.18
CA VAL A 93 7.73 2.52 -3.43
C VAL A 93 8.05 2.77 -1.95
N LYS A 94 8.88 1.92 -1.33
CA LYS A 94 9.23 2.02 0.08
C LYS A 94 9.88 3.36 0.43
N SER A 95 10.86 3.79 -0.36
CA SER A 95 11.60 5.03 -0.10
C SER A 95 10.75 6.27 -0.34
N MET A 96 10.04 6.33 -1.47
CA MET A 96 9.27 7.51 -1.86
C MET A 96 8.04 7.70 -0.98
N PHE A 97 7.33 6.62 -0.61
CA PHE A 97 6.21 6.76 0.33
C PHE A 97 6.66 7.15 1.74
N LYS A 98 7.83 6.68 2.20
CA LYS A 98 8.38 7.18 3.48
C LYS A 98 8.64 8.68 3.43
N LEU A 99 9.28 9.18 2.36
CA LEU A 99 9.53 10.61 2.19
C LEU A 99 8.23 11.41 2.11
N PHE A 100 7.26 10.91 1.35
CA PHE A 100 5.93 11.50 1.22
C PHE A 100 5.22 11.62 2.57
N LEU A 101 5.24 10.58 3.41
CA LEU A 101 4.62 10.62 4.75
C LEU A 101 5.35 11.53 5.74
N LEU A 102 6.65 11.77 5.53
CA LEU A 102 7.45 12.66 6.36
C LEU A 102 7.33 14.13 5.96
N ASP A 103 6.67 14.44 4.83
CA ASP A 103 6.41 15.83 4.43
C ASP A 103 5.34 16.46 5.35
N PRO A 104 5.69 17.50 6.13
CA PRO A 104 4.74 18.16 7.02
C PRO A 104 3.48 18.67 6.31
N LYS A 105 3.57 19.00 5.01
CA LYS A 105 2.45 19.43 4.17
C LYS A 105 1.30 18.42 4.20
N MET A 106 1.60 17.12 4.32
CA MET A 106 0.57 16.08 4.30
C MET A 106 -0.39 16.16 5.49
N ASN A 107 -0.01 16.78 6.60
CA ASN A 107 -0.91 16.94 7.75
C ASN A 107 -1.99 18.00 7.50
N SER A 108 -1.73 18.97 6.63
CA SER A 108 -2.56 20.19 6.51
C SER A 108 -3.10 20.45 5.12
N CYS A 109 -2.64 19.74 4.10
CA CYS A 109 -3.12 19.94 2.73
C CYS A 109 -4.61 19.58 2.60
N THR A 110 -5.29 20.23 1.67
CA THR A 110 -6.69 19.93 1.32
C THR A 110 -6.81 18.53 0.72
N GLY A 111 -8.05 18.01 0.62
CA GLY A 111 -8.29 16.73 -0.05
C GLY A 111 -7.86 16.71 -1.52
N GLN A 112 -8.01 17.83 -2.24
CA GLN A 112 -7.56 17.95 -3.63
C GLN A 112 -6.03 17.96 -3.73
N GLU A 113 -5.35 18.69 -2.86
CA GLU A 113 -3.89 18.67 -2.80
C GLU A 113 -3.38 17.28 -2.42
N LEU A 114 -4.01 16.61 -1.45
CA LEU A 114 -3.65 15.25 -1.05
C LEU A 114 -3.76 14.27 -2.23
N LYS A 115 -4.85 14.38 -3.02
CA LYS A 115 -5.03 13.62 -4.27
C LYS A 115 -3.88 13.89 -5.23
N ALA A 116 -3.61 15.16 -5.52
CA ALA A 116 -2.57 15.56 -6.47
C ALA A 116 -1.18 15.06 -6.05
N GLU A 117 -0.81 15.22 -4.78
CA GLU A 117 0.48 14.79 -4.25
C GLU A 117 0.63 13.26 -4.24
N THR A 118 -0.45 12.54 -3.94
CA THR A 118 -0.47 11.07 -4.03
C THR A 118 -0.26 10.61 -5.48
N ILE A 119 -0.99 11.19 -6.43
CA ILE A 119 -0.87 10.85 -7.87
C ILE A 119 0.53 11.19 -8.40
N ASN A 120 1.08 12.34 -8.02
CA ASN A 120 2.42 12.75 -8.39
C ASN A 120 3.48 11.78 -7.84
N THR A 121 3.31 11.36 -6.57
CA THR A 121 4.20 10.38 -5.93
C THR A 121 4.19 9.05 -6.69
N LEU A 122 3.02 8.52 -7.04
CA LEU A 122 2.90 7.29 -7.83
C LEU A 122 3.52 7.41 -9.22
N THR A 123 3.26 8.52 -9.91
CA THR A 123 3.81 8.79 -11.24
C THR A 123 5.34 8.82 -11.18
N ASN A 124 5.89 9.47 -10.16
CA ASN A 124 7.33 9.53 -9.96
C ASN A 124 7.91 8.19 -9.56
N ILE A 125 7.19 7.36 -8.79
CA ILE A 125 7.60 5.98 -8.50
C ILE A 125 7.77 5.21 -9.81
N VAL A 126 6.74 5.18 -10.66
CA VAL A 126 6.78 4.48 -11.96
C VAL A 126 7.94 4.94 -12.81
N LYS A 127 8.10 6.27 -12.97
CA LYS A 127 9.20 6.85 -13.73
C LYS A 127 10.57 6.44 -13.18
N THR A 128 10.73 6.44 -11.85
CA THR A 128 12.02 6.18 -11.20
C THR A 128 12.42 4.72 -11.33
N TYR A 129 11.57 3.77 -10.91
CA TYR A 129 11.99 2.36 -10.96
C TYR A 129 12.12 1.83 -12.38
N THR A 130 11.34 2.33 -13.34
CA THR A 130 11.46 1.89 -14.75
C THR A 130 12.76 2.38 -15.37
N ALA A 131 13.20 3.60 -15.04
CA ALA A 131 14.51 4.09 -15.44
C ALA A 131 15.64 3.28 -14.79
N ASP A 132 15.58 3.06 -13.48
CA ASP A 132 16.60 2.31 -12.73
C ASP A 132 16.69 0.85 -13.20
N ALA A 133 15.54 0.21 -13.47
CA ALA A 133 15.49 -1.15 -13.99
C ALA A 133 16.06 -1.22 -15.41
N LEU A 134 15.74 -0.25 -16.28
CA LEU A 134 16.30 -0.19 -17.64
C LEU A 134 17.83 -0.11 -17.60
N ASP A 135 18.38 0.78 -16.78
CA ASP A 135 19.82 0.97 -16.66
C ASP A 135 20.50 -0.28 -16.07
N GLU A 136 19.85 -0.97 -15.13
CA GLU A 136 20.38 -2.22 -14.57
C GLU A 136 20.35 -3.38 -15.57
N MET A 137 19.26 -3.55 -16.31
CA MET A 137 19.15 -4.58 -17.34
C MET A 137 20.18 -4.36 -18.46
N MET A 138 20.40 -3.10 -18.86
CA MET A 138 21.42 -2.74 -19.83
C MET A 138 22.84 -3.04 -19.32
N ARG A 139 23.13 -2.76 -18.04
CA ARG A 139 24.41 -3.15 -17.41
C ARG A 139 24.64 -4.66 -17.40
N LYS A 140 23.56 -5.45 -17.32
CA LYS A 140 23.58 -6.92 -17.43
C LYS A 140 23.70 -7.45 -18.86
N GLY A 141 23.79 -6.57 -19.86
CA GLY A 141 24.00 -6.92 -21.27
C GLY A 141 22.72 -7.08 -22.08
N ILE A 142 21.56 -6.73 -21.54
CA ILE A 142 20.29 -6.75 -22.29
C ILE A 142 20.20 -5.54 -23.21
N SER A 143 19.72 -5.75 -24.44
CA SER A 143 19.48 -4.64 -25.35
C SER A 143 18.45 -3.66 -24.76
N ARG A 144 18.59 -2.37 -25.07
CA ARG A 144 17.63 -1.36 -24.61
C ARG A 144 16.21 -1.66 -25.06
N GLU A 145 16.05 -2.23 -26.25
CA GLU A 145 14.75 -2.60 -26.82
C GLU A 145 14.10 -3.71 -26.01
N ASP A 146 14.84 -4.79 -25.73
CA ASP A 146 14.30 -5.93 -24.99
C ASP A 146 14.04 -5.60 -23.52
N ALA A 147 14.91 -4.81 -22.89
CA ALA A 147 14.68 -4.30 -21.54
C ALA A 147 13.40 -3.46 -21.47
N LYS A 148 13.20 -2.53 -22.41
CA LYS A 148 11.95 -1.76 -22.51
C LYS A 148 10.74 -2.65 -22.77
N PHE A 149 10.88 -3.67 -23.60
CA PHE A 149 9.79 -4.61 -23.89
C PHE A 149 9.33 -5.34 -22.62
N LEU A 150 10.26 -5.85 -21.80
CA LEU A 150 9.94 -6.50 -20.53
C LEU A 150 9.24 -5.54 -19.56
N ILE A 151 9.79 -4.33 -19.39
CA ILE A 151 9.20 -3.30 -18.52
C ILE A 151 7.78 -2.98 -18.99
N ASN A 152 7.59 -2.70 -20.27
CA ASN A 152 6.29 -2.35 -20.83
C ASN A 152 5.28 -3.50 -20.73
N ALA A 153 5.71 -4.76 -20.92
CA ALA A 153 4.83 -5.91 -20.75
C ALA A 153 4.28 -5.99 -19.33
N TYR A 154 5.15 -5.80 -18.33
CA TYR A 154 4.74 -5.77 -16.93
C TYR A 154 3.84 -4.57 -16.60
N GLU A 155 4.20 -3.35 -17.03
CA GLU A 155 3.39 -2.15 -16.77
C GLU A 155 2.02 -2.19 -17.46
N ASN A 156 1.96 -2.70 -18.68
CA ASN A 156 0.71 -2.85 -19.41
C ASN A 156 -0.21 -3.85 -18.73
N PHE A 157 0.33 -4.97 -18.23
CA PHE A 157 -0.45 -5.96 -17.50
C PHE A 157 -1.09 -5.36 -16.24
N ARG A 158 -0.38 -4.47 -15.55
CA ARG A 158 -0.86 -3.87 -14.29
C ARG A 158 -1.66 -2.58 -14.47
N ARG A 159 -1.90 -2.14 -15.70
CA ARG A 159 -2.59 -0.88 -15.99
C ARG A 159 -3.97 -0.80 -15.34
N GLU A 160 -4.78 -1.85 -15.47
CA GLU A 160 -6.14 -1.88 -14.89
C GLU A 160 -6.13 -1.75 -13.36
N ILE A 161 -5.15 -2.38 -12.71
CA ILE A 161 -4.98 -2.29 -11.25
C ILE A 161 -4.56 -0.88 -10.84
N VAL A 162 -3.70 -0.24 -11.63
CA VAL A 162 -3.27 1.15 -11.38
C VAL A 162 -4.45 2.11 -11.57
N ASP A 163 -5.24 1.94 -12.62
CA ASP A 163 -6.41 2.79 -12.86
C ASP A 163 -7.44 2.65 -11.73
N ALA A 164 -7.76 1.41 -11.33
CA ALA A 164 -8.62 1.14 -10.18
C ALA A 164 -8.06 1.74 -8.89
N PHE A 165 -6.74 1.71 -8.70
CA PHE A 165 -6.08 2.33 -7.55
C PHE A 165 -6.26 3.85 -7.55
N LEU A 166 -6.08 4.51 -8.69
CA LEU A 166 -6.26 5.96 -8.83
C LEU A 166 -7.70 6.38 -8.51
N ASP A 167 -8.70 5.62 -8.97
CA ASP A 167 -10.12 5.85 -8.65
C ASP A 167 -10.37 5.75 -7.13
N ARG A 168 -9.72 4.79 -6.46
CA ARG A 168 -9.81 4.66 -5.00
C ARG A 168 -9.14 5.80 -4.26
N VAL A 169 -7.97 6.27 -4.71
CA VAL A 169 -7.31 7.46 -4.16
C VAL A 169 -8.22 8.67 -4.27
N GLU A 170 -8.85 8.88 -5.43
CA GLU A 170 -9.81 9.96 -5.65
C GLU A 170 -11.00 9.87 -4.70
N SER A 171 -11.61 8.70 -4.60
CA SER A 171 -12.75 8.46 -3.71
C SER A 171 -12.39 8.71 -2.24
N ILE A 172 -11.19 8.31 -1.79
CA ILE A 172 -10.75 8.51 -0.41
C ILE A 172 -10.41 9.98 -0.14
N ALA A 173 -9.67 10.62 -1.04
CA ALA A 173 -9.20 11.98 -0.87
C ALA A 173 -10.35 13.00 -0.85
N SER A 174 -11.40 12.77 -1.65
CA SER A 174 -12.61 13.60 -1.72
C SER A 174 -13.64 13.32 -0.62
N ASN A 175 -13.50 12.22 0.14
CA ASN A 175 -14.48 11.84 1.15
C ASN A 175 -14.31 12.66 2.44
N GLU A 176 -15.34 13.44 2.78
CA GLU A 176 -15.40 14.30 3.96
C GLU A 176 -15.70 13.55 5.26
N ASN A 177 -16.07 12.27 5.20
CA ASN A 177 -16.30 11.43 6.38
C ASN A 177 -14.99 11.04 7.09
N TYR A 178 -13.84 11.19 6.43
CA TYR A 178 -12.53 11.04 7.09
C TYR A 178 -12.22 12.26 7.95
N GLY A 179 -11.85 12.04 9.21
CA GLY A 179 -11.64 13.11 10.19
C GLY A 179 -10.35 13.91 10.01
N SER A 180 -9.39 13.37 9.25
CA SER A 180 -8.05 13.94 9.06
C SER A 180 -7.37 13.38 7.81
N ASN A 181 -6.28 14.03 7.38
CA ASN A 181 -5.40 13.47 6.35
C ASN A 181 -4.69 12.19 6.81
N TYR A 182 -4.46 12.01 8.11
CA TYR A 182 -4.00 10.75 8.66
C TYR A 182 -4.98 9.62 8.31
N ASP A 183 -6.28 9.82 8.53
CA ASP A 183 -7.29 8.78 8.24
C ASP A 183 -7.37 8.48 6.74
N LYS A 184 -7.32 9.52 5.90
CA LYS A 184 -7.30 9.37 4.43
C LYS A 184 -6.06 8.62 3.95
N LEU A 185 -4.88 9.00 4.44
CA LEU A 185 -3.63 8.37 4.03
C LEU A 185 -3.50 6.94 4.55
N SER A 186 -3.96 6.66 5.77
CA SER A 186 -4.04 5.28 6.26
C SER A 186 -4.91 4.43 5.33
N ALA A 187 -6.10 4.93 4.94
CA ALA A 187 -6.95 4.21 3.99
C ALA A 187 -6.29 4.05 2.60
N ILE A 188 -5.60 5.06 2.08
CA ILE A 188 -4.84 4.95 0.83
C ILE A 188 -3.74 3.89 0.95
N MET A 189 -3.02 3.86 2.07
CA MET A 189 -1.94 2.88 2.33
C MET A 189 -2.44 1.44 2.40
N GLU A 190 -3.65 1.20 2.90
CA GLU A 190 -4.31 -0.11 2.82
C GLU A 190 -4.54 -0.56 1.36
N VAL A 191 -5.04 0.35 0.51
CA VAL A 191 -5.23 0.04 -0.91
C VAL A 191 -3.88 -0.22 -1.60
N ILE A 192 -2.83 0.52 -1.22
CA ILE A 192 -1.46 0.27 -1.71
C ILE A 192 -0.99 -1.11 -1.28
N ALA A 193 -1.16 -1.48 0.00
CA ALA A 193 -0.75 -2.77 0.52
C ALA A 193 -1.39 -3.93 -0.27
N ILE A 194 -2.69 -3.84 -0.56
CA ILE A 194 -3.39 -4.83 -1.39
C ILE A 194 -2.79 -4.89 -2.81
N SER A 195 -2.56 -3.74 -3.45
CA SER A 195 -1.96 -3.66 -4.78
C SER A 195 -0.53 -4.22 -4.83
N LEU A 196 0.24 -4.05 -3.75
CA LEU A 196 1.57 -4.65 -3.64
C LEU A 196 1.50 -6.15 -3.42
N TYR A 197 0.57 -6.62 -2.60
CA TYR A 197 0.43 -8.04 -2.26
C TYR A 197 0.12 -8.92 -3.48
N ILE A 198 -0.54 -8.37 -4.50
CA ILE A 198 -0.86 -9.11 -5.74
C ILE A 198 0.29 -9.13 -6.76
N ILE A 199 1.39 -8.39 -6.53
CA ILE A 199 2.56 -8.36 -7.43
C ILE A 199 3.08 -9.74 -7.81
N PRO A 200 3.29 -10.70 -6.88
CA PRO A 200 3.85 -12.00 -7.24
C PRO A 200 2.96 -12.77 -8.25
N LYS A 201 1.64 -12.62 -8.12
CA LYS A 201 0.67 -13.20 -9.06
C LYS A 201 0.73 -12.50 -10.41
N ASP A 202 0.69 -11.17 -10.41
CA ASP A 202 0.72 -10.36 -11.64
C ASP A 202 2.02 -10.56 -12.43
N ALA A 203 3.13 -10.65 -11.71
CA ALA A 203 4.46 -10.94 -12.23
C ALA A 203 4.47 -12.24 -13.05
N LYS A 204 3.84 -13.30 -12.52
CA LYS A 204 3.74 -14.58 -13.20
C LYS A 204 2.92 -14.48 -14.49
N SER A 205 1.78 -13.79 -14.46
CA SER A 205 0.91 -13.63 -15.63
C SER A 205 1.49 -12.68 -16.69
N ALA A 206 2.14 -11.59 -16.29
CA ALA A 206 2.81 -10.67 -17.22
C ALA A 206 3.92 -11.37 -18.03
N LEU A 207 4.51 -12.43 -17.49
CA LEU A 207 5.61 -13.13 -18.14
C LEU A 207 5.21 -14.10 -19.24
N ASP A 208 3.95 -14.54 -19.27
CA ASP A 208 3.44 -15.33 -20.38
C ASP A 208 3.52 -14.53 -21.69
N ALA A 209 3.43 -13.20 -21.61
CA ALA A 209 3.52 -12.29 -22.74
C ALA A 209 4.95 -12.09 -23.29
N VAL A 210 6.00 -12.51 -22.58
CA VAL A 210 7.41 -12.30 -22.97
C VAL A 210 8.19 -13.59 -23.22
N ASN A 211 7.48 -14.71 -23.34
CA ASN A 211 8.06 -16.04 -23.53
C ASN A 211 8.97 -16.12 -24.77
N GLY A 212 10.17 -16.71 -24.59
CA GLY A 212 11.11 -17.04 -25.66
C GLY A 212 12.09 -15.93 -26.02
N ARG A 213 11.78 -14.67 -25.70
CA ARG A 213 12.57 -13.50 -26.13
C ARG A 213 13.92 -13.38 -25.43
N PHE A 214 14.04 -13.87 -24.20
CA PHE A 214 15.25 -13.72 -23.38
C PHE A 214 16.15 -14.97 -23.31
N LYS A 215 15.77 -16.07 -23.98
CA LYS A 215 16.51 -17.35 -23.91
C LYS A 215 17.95 -17.26 -24.39
N ASN A 216 18.24 -16.35 -25.34
CA ASN A 216 19.56 -16.24 -25.98
C ASN A 216 20.53 -15.29 -25.26
N TYR A 217 20.08 -14.62 -24.21
CA TYR A 217 20.97 -13.76 -23.42
C TYR A 217 21.85 -14.61 -22.50
N ASN A 218 23.01 -14.08 -22.14
CA ASN A 218 23.87 -14.66 -21.11
C ASN A 218 24.14 -13.52 -20.12
N LEU A 219 23.32 -13.44 -19.06
CA LEU A 219 23.41 -12.37 -18.09
C LEU A 219 24.79 -12.41 -17.39
N LYS A 220 25.41 -11.24 -17.25
CA LYS A 220 26.64 -11.06 -16.47
C LYS A 220 26.35 -10.75 -15.00
#